data_AF-A0A8J4XKI5-F1
#
_entry.id   AF-A0A8J4XKI5-F1
#
_cell.length_a   1.000
_cell.length_b   1.000
_cell.length_c   1.000
_cell.angle_alpha   90.00
_cell.angle_beta   90.00
_cell.angle_gamma   90.00
#
_symmetry.space_group_name_H-M   'P 1'
#
loop_
_entity.id
_entity.type
_entity.pdbx_description
1 polymer ?
#
loop_
_entity_poly.entity_id
_entity_poly.type
_entity_poly.pdbx_seq_one_letter_code
_entity_poly.pdbx_strand_id
1 'polypeptide(L)'
;MVPDSYGKLHPRLIREEHVSVTEEPSGRYLWHFVPDLDPVPPEKPAFKVAQALYDLLVTYDSTDSLIVLQGDSTRANTGWKGSTHAHLEKMLGRKLFRSICVLHTNELPLRHLITSIDGPTSSDTGFTGPVCSLLSSVNEMQYNAEFRGVQAVKISRRYRSISWSTCPLTSRWLTTAQSLVYMWTRKHGLTGKELNTLEIPVKYCLQVYFKLYYDIKVHHRLEDGPKHILTQLRVMRSQPKKVQTAVTFYVRTGAWFAHSECVLLSLMASQSEDDRRFAVTQIMKLRAGE
;
A
#
# COMPACT_ATOMS: atom_id res chain seq x y z
N MET A 1 -26.40 -9.21 -21.02
CA MET A 1 -27.56 -9.28 -20.10
C MET A 1 -27.69 -10.70 -19.59
N VAL A 2 -28.19 -10.90 -18.37
CA VAL A 2 -28.41 -12.25 -17.81
C VAL A 2 -29.90 -12.39 -17.48
N PRO A 3 -30.56 -13.48 -17.92
CA PRO A 3 -31.94 -13.73 -17.55
C PRO A 3 -32.05 -14.11 -16.07
N ASP A 4 -33.02 -13.55 -15.36
CA ASP A 4 -33.40 -14.05 -14.05
C ASP A 4 -34.22 -15.36 -14.15
N SER A 5 -34.63 -15.91 -13.01
CA SER A 5 -35.48 -17.11 -12.92
C SER A 5 -36.85 -16.97 -13.60
N TYR A 6 -37.22 -15.76 -14.04
CA TYR A 6 -38.46 -15.45 -14.74
C TYR A 6 -38.21 -15.01 -16.20
N GLY A 7 -36.99 -15.17 -16.71
CA GLY A 7 -36.61 -14.82 -18.09
C GLY A 7 -36.45 -13.33 -18.35
N LYS A 8 -36.51 -12.47 -17.32
CA LYS A 8 -36.31 -11.02 -17.48
C LYS A 8 -34.81 -10.73 -17.56
N LEU A 9 -34.42 -10.04 -18.63
CA LEU A 9 -33.02 -9.71 -18.88
C LEU A 9 -32.60 -8.51 -18.04
N HIS A 10 -31.59 -8.70 -17.20
CA HIS A 10 -30.98 -7.62 -16.43
C HIS A 10 -29.62 -7.22 -17.02
N PRO A 11 -29.27 -5.92 -16.98
CA PRO A 11 -27.92 -5.47 -17.30
C PRO A 11 -26.92 -6.20 -16.39
N ARG A 12 -25.91 -6.84 -17.00
CA ARG A 12 -24.82 -7.45 -16.25
C ARG A 12 -23.71 -6.41 -16.17
N LEU A 13 -23.38 -5.96 -14.97
CA LEU A 13 -22.15 -5.22 -14.75
C LEU A 13 -20.99 -6.21 -14.93
N ILE A 14 -20.18 -6.03 -15.98
CA ILE A 14 -18.92 -6.73 -16.16
C ILE A 14 -17.85 -5.81 -15.58
N ARG A 15 -17.16 -6.26 -14.53
CA ARG A 15 -16.00 -5.57 -13.98
C ARG A 15 -14.77 -6.18 -14.65
N GLU A 16 -14.09 -5.39 -15.46
CA GLU A 16 -12.83 -5.77 -16.09
C GLU A 16 -11.66 -5.24 -15.26
N GLU A 17 -10.64 -6.07 -15.06
CA GLU A 17 -9.38 -5.63 -14.48
C GLU A 17 -8.50 -5.10 -15.60
N HIS A 18 -8.03 -3.86 -15.48
CA HIS A 18 -7.07 -3.29 -16.41
C HIS A 18 -5.71 -3.19 -15.74
N VAL A 19 -4.72 -3.89 -16.29
CA VAL A 19 -3.33 -3.81 -15.82
C VAL A 19 -2.60 -2.80 -16.69
N SER A 20 -2.03 -1.78 -16.05
CA SER A 20 -1.18 -0.79 -16.71
C SER A 20 0.29 -1.09 -16.44
N VAL A 21 1.13 -1.00 -17.47
CA VAL A 21 2.57 -1.24 -17.38
C VAL A 21 3.32 0.04 -17.67
N THR A 22 4.27 0.36 -16.80
CA THR A 22 5.13 1.54 -16.90
C THR A 22 6.59 1.11 -16.76
N GLU A 23 7.47 1.89 -17.37
CA GLU A 23 8.91 1.77 -17.23
C GLU A 23 9.42 2.68 -16.11
N GLU A 24 10.33 2.17 -15.30
CA GLU A 24 11.09 2.93 -14.31
C GLU A 24 12.54 3.09 -14.79
N PRO A 25 13.20 4.24 -14.56
CA PRO A 25 12.79 5.33 -13.67
C PRO A 25 12.00 6.48 -14.34
N SER A 26 11.73 6.41 -15.65
CA SER A 26 11.11 7.53 -16.37
C SER A 26 9.61 7.68 -16.10
N GLY A 27 8.97 6.67 -15.49
CA GLY A 27 7.52 6.60 -15.32
C GLY A 27 6.77 6.54 -16.66
N ARG A 28 7.46 6.12 -17.74
CA ARG A 28 6.89 6.13 -19.09
C ARG A 28 5.83 5.03 -19.17
N TYR A 29 4.65 5.40 -19.62
CA TYR A 29 3.61 4.43 -19.94
C TYR A 29 4.05 3.57 -21.12
N LEU A 30 4.07 2.24 -20.93
CA LEU A 30 4.45 1.28 -21.96
C LEU A 30 3.23 0.63 -22.61
N TRP A 31 2.29 0.14 -21.78
CA TRP A 31 1.16 -0.65 -22.28
C TRP A 31 0.03 -0.76 -21.26
N HIS A 32 -1.13 -1.25 -21.71
CA HIS A 32 -2.22 -1.72 -20.86
C HIS A 32 -2.82 -3.00 -21.44
N PHE A 33 -3.29 -3.90 -20.59
CA PHE A 33 -4.00 -5.09 -21.02
C PHE A 33 -5.09 -5.49 -20.03
N VAL A 34 -6.06 -6.25 -20.53
CA VAL A 34 -7.10 -6.89 -19.72
C VAL A 34 -6.76 -8.38 -19.67
N PRO A 35 -6.27 -8.91 -18.53
CA PRO A 35 -6.04 -10.33 -18.39
C PRO A 35 -7.35 -11.09 -18.46
N ASP A 36 -7.35 -12.26 -19.09
CA ASP A 36 -8.45 -13.20 -18.99
C ASP A 36 -8.52 -13.74 -17.55
N LEU A 37 -9.48 -13.23 -16.77
CA LEU A 37 -9.68 -13.58 -15.36
C LEU A 37 -10.57 -14.80 -15.15
N ASP A 38 -11.05 -15.44 -16.22
CA ASP A 38 -11.80 -16.70 -16.18
C ASP A 38 -10.90 -17.88 -16.62
N PRO A 39 -9.77 -18.17 -15.91
CA PRO A 39 -8.87 -19.22 -16.33
C PRO A 39 -9.55 -20.60 -16.22
N VAL A 40 -9.37 -21.43 -17.23
CA VAL A 40 -9.75 -22.84 -17.18
C VAL A 40 -8.84 -23.54 -16.15
N PRO A 41 -9.39 -24.24 -15.14
CA PRO A 41 -8.57 -24.99 -14.19
C PRO A 41 -7.57 -25.91 -14.90
N PRO A 42 -6.29 -25.96 -14.48
CA PRO A 42 -5.73 -25.52 -13.20
C PRO A 42 -5.13 -24.10 -13.19
N GLU A 43 -5.31 -23.31 -14.26
CA GLU A 43 -4.69 -22.00 -14.39
C GLU A 43 -5.29 -20.98 -13.39
N LYS A 44 -4.45 -20.06 -12.89
CA LYS A 44 -4.87 -19.01 -11.94
C LYS A 44 -4.77 -17.64 -12.61
N PRO A 45 -5.57 -16.64 -12.20
CA PRO A 45 -5.52 -15.31 -12.83
C PRO A 45 -4.13 -14.67 -12.83
N ALA A 46 -3.37 -14.86 -11.74
CA ALA A 46 -1.99 -14.39 -11.62
C ALA A 46 -1.03 -14.96 -12.69
N PHE A 47 -1.31 -16.17 -13.19
CA PHE A 47 -0.54 -16.75 -14.30
C PHE A 47 -0.82 -16.02 -15.61
N LYS A 48 -2.09 -15.69 -15.91
CA LYS A 48 -2.46 -14.93 -17.12
C LYS A 48 -1.85 -13.54 -17.13
N VAL A 49 -1.82 -12.86 -15.97
CA VAL A 49 -1.11 -11.58 -15.82
C VAL A 49 0.39 -11.74 -16.09
N ALA A 50 1.03 -12.79 -15.55
CA ALA A 50 2.44 -13.05 -15.79
C ALA A 50 2.75 -13.34 -17.26
N GLN A 51 1.88 -14.11 -17.94
CA GLN A 51 2.02 -14.40 -19.37
C GLN A 51 1.94 -13.11 -20.20
N ALA A 52 0.93 -12.28 -19.96
CA ALA A 52 0.79 -11.00 -20.67
C ALA A 52 1.99 -10.07 -20.44
N LEU A 53 2.55 -10.05 -19.22
CA LEU A 53 3.78 -9.32 -18.93
C LEU A 53 4.99 -9.91 -19.67
N TYR A 54 5.11 -11.24 -19.73
CA TYR A 54 6.19 -11.90 -20.47
C TYR A 54 6.12 -11.59 -21.98
N ASP A 55 4.93 -11.69 -22.58
CA ASP A 55 4.72 -11.39 -24.00
C ASP A 55 5.05 -9.93 -24.32
N LEU A 56 4.75 -9.01 -23.39
CA LEU A 56 5.17 -7.62 -23.47
C LEU A 56 6.69 -7.48 -23.42
N LEU A 57 7.38 -8.19 -22.50
CA LEU A 57 8.84 -8.16 -22.43
C LEU A 57 9.50 -8.70 -23.70
N VAL A 58 8.92 -9.74 -24.33
CA VAL A 58 9.39 -10.25 -25.64
C VAL A 58 9.22 -9.18 -26.72
N THR A 59 8.06 -8.51 -26.74
CA THR A 59 7.78 -7.44 -27.71
C THR A 59 8.77 -6.27 -27.61
N TYR A 60 9.24 -5.97 -26.41
CA TYR A 60 10.20 -4.91 -26.13
C TYR A 60 11.66 -5.40 -26.02
N ASP A 61 11.95 -6.64 -26.40
CA ASP A 61 13.30 -7.24 -26.33
C ASP A 61 13.97 -7.04 -24.95
N SER A 62 13.19 -7.24 -23.89
CA SER A 62 13.55 -6.89 -22.51
C SER A 62 13.58 -8.10 -21.55
N THR A 63 13.49 -9.32 -22.07
CA THR A 63 13.53 -10.56 -21.27
C THR A 63 14.84 -10.72 -20.52
N ASP A 64 15.96 -10.33 -21.12
CA ASP A 64 17.29 -10.47 -20.51
C ASP A 64 17.72 -9.24 -19.69
N SER A 65 17.19 -8.06 -20.02
CA SER A 65 17.58 -6.78 -19.40
C SER A 65 16.77 -6.41 -18.16
N LEU A 66 15.56 -6.96 -17.97
CA LEU A 66 14.69 -6.62 -16.84
C LEU A 66 15.35 -6.99 -15.50
N ILE A 67 15.65 -6.03 -14.64
CA ILE A 67 16.27 -6.30 -13.34
C ILE A 67 15.32 -6.17 -12.15
N VAL A 68 14.33 -5.28 -12.26
CA VAL A 68 13.42 -4.90 -11.18
C VAL A 68 11.99 -5.08 -11.65
N LEU A 69 11.18 -5.72 -10.82
CA LEU A 69 9.74 -5.84 -11.00
C LEU A 69 9.03 -5.11 -9.86
N GLN A 70 8.18 -4.16 -10.21
CA GLN A 70 7.41 -3.38 -9.24
C GLN A 70 5.93 -3.75 -9.26
N GLY A 71 5.32 -3.83 -8.08
CA GLY A 71 3.90 -4.12 -7.94
C GLY A 71 3.37 -3.83 -6.54
N ASP A 72 2.06 -3.92 -6.37
CA ASP A 72 1.48 -3.87 -5.03
C ASP A 72 1.85 -5.12 -4.20
N SER A 73 1.54 -5.07 -2.91
CA SER A 73 1.86 -6.18 -1.99
C SER A 73 0.74 -7.23 -1.89
N THR A 74 -0.17 -7.31 -2.87
CA THR A 74 -1.26 -8.29 -2.82
C THR A 74 -0.71 -9.70 -2.95
N ARG A 75 -1.47 -10.68 -2.46
CA ARG A 75 -1.10 -12.10 -2.57
C ARG A 75 -1.01 -12.57 -4.02
N ALA A 76 -1.83 -12.00 -4.90
CA ALA A 76 -1.83 -12.29 -6.34
C ALA A 76 -0.50 -11.88 -6.99
N ASN A 77 0.09 -10.75 -6.58
CA ASN A 77 1.36 -10.28 -7.11
C ASN A 77 2.58 -10.88 -6.38
N THR A 78 2.53 -11.04 -5.06
CA THR A 78 3.74 -11.35 -4.25
C THR A 78 3.84 -12.77 -3.71
N GLY A 79 2.78 -13.58 -3.80
CA GLY A 79 2.76 -14.96 -3.28
C GLY A 79 3.94 -15.83 -3.76
N TRP A 80 4.43 -16.72 -2.91
CA TRP A 80 5.69 -17.44 -3.15
C TRP A 80 5.67 -18.44 -4.33
N LYS A 81 4.54 -19.14 -4.56
CA LYS A 81 4.46 -20.27 -5.52
C LYS A 81 3.72 -19.96 -6.81
N GLY A 82 2.66 -19.17 -6.73
CA GLY A 82 1.68 -18.98 -7.80
C GLY A 82 1.17 -17.55 -7.92
N SER A 83 2.09 -16.60 -7.71
CA SER A 83 1.82 -15.17 -7.95
C SER A 83 2.34 -14.75 -9.30
N THR A 84 1.92 -13.57 -9.74
CA THR A 84 2.40 -12.94 -10.97
C THR A 84 3.92 -12.87 -10.98
N HIS A 85 4.55 -12.39 -9.90
CA HIS A 85 6.01 -12.28 -9.83
C HIS A 85 6.68 -13.66 -9.87
N ALA A 86 6.14 -14.65 -9.16
CA ALA A 86 6.72 -15.99 -9.13
C ALA A 86 6.57 -16.74 -10.47
N HIS A 87 5.49 -16.49 -11.21
CA HIS A 87 5.30 -17.05 -12.55
C HIS A 87 6.22 -16.37 -13.57
N LEU A 88 6.31 -15.04 -13.53
CA LEU A 88 7.18 -14.30 -14.44
C LEU A 88 8.66 -14.67 -14.27
N GLU A 89 9.16 -14.80 -13.03
CA GLU A 89 10.52 -15.28 -12.76
C GLU A 89 10.78 -16.70 -13.31
N LYS A 90 9.77 -17.59 -13.28
CA LYS A 90 9.89 -18.94 -13.87
C LYS A 90 9.98 -18.88 -15.39
N MET A 91 9.17 -18.03 -16.03
CA MET A 91 9.19 -17.83 -17.48
C MET A 91 10.52 -17.24 -17.94
N LEU A 92 11.09 -16.30 -17.18
CA LEU A 92 12.40 -15.70 -17.46
C LEU A 92 13.59 -16.59 -17.05
N GLY A 93 13.36 -17.71 -16.35
CA GLY A 93 14.42 -18.59 -15.86
C GLY A 93 15.35 -17.96 -14.80
N ARG A 94 14.98 -16.83 -14.20
CA ARG A 94 15.83 -16.09 -13.25
C ARG A 94 15.02 -15.29 -12.23
N LYS A 95 15.67 -14.95 -11.12
CA LYS A 95 15.09 -14.08 -10.07
C LYS A 95 15.20 -12.61 -10.44
N LEU A 96 14.15 -11.86 -10.11
CA LEU A 96 14.10 -10.41 -10.26
C LEU A 96 14.16 -9.76 -8.88
N PHE A 97 14.68 -8.54 -8.82
CA PHE A 97 14.52 -7.72 -7.63
C PHE A 97 13.06 -7.25 -7.54
N ARG A 98 12.36 -7.59 -6.44
CA ARG A 98 10.95 -7.27 -6.26
C ARG A 98 10.80 -5.96 -5.48
N SER A 99 10.45 -4.88 -6.17
CA SER A 99 10.09 -3.60 -5.56
C SER A 99 8.62 -3.59 -5.19
N ILE A 100 8.29 -3.74 -3.90
CA ILE A 100 6.89 -3.79 -3.45
C ILE A 100 6.41 -2.41 -3.02
N CYS A 101 5.25 -1.97 -3.49
CA CYS A 101 4.71 -0.64 -3.22
C CYS A 101 4.63 -0.31 -1.71
N VAL A 102 5.45 0.64 -1.26
CA VAL A 102 5.50 1.07 0.15
C VAL A 102 4.17 1.71 0.58
N LEU A 103 3.50 2.44 -0.32
CA LEU A 103 2.19 3.03 -0.03
C LEU A 103 1.16 1.95 0.32
N HIS A 104 1.09 0.86 -0.46
CA HIS A 104 0.17 -0.24 -0.16
C HIS A 104 0.51 -0.90 1.18
N THR A 105 1.80 -1.10 1.49
CA THR A 105 2.21 -1.63 2.81
C THR A 105 1.90 -0.68 3.97
N ASN A 106 1.83 0.64 3.74
CA ASN A 106 1.41 1.64 4.73
C ASN A 106 -0.11 1.64 4.97
N GLU A 107 -0.91 1.24 3.97
CA GLU A 107 -2.37 1.12 4.08
C GLU A 107 -2.79 -0.06 4.95
N LEU A 108 -2.08 -1.19 4.88
CA LEU A 108 -2.44 -2.43 5.58
C LEU A 108 -2.57 -2.26 7.11
N PRO A 109 -1.63 -1.60 7.83
CA PRO A 109 -1.80 -1.32 9.26
C PRO A 109 -3.07 -0.54 9.60
N LEU A 110 -3.41 0.50 8.84
CA LEU A 110 -4.63 1.28 9.07
C LEU A 110 -5.87 0.41 8.86
N ARG A 111 -5.90 -0.35 7.75
CA ARG A 111 -6.98 -1.29 7.45
C ARG A 111 -7.25 -2.23 8.60
N HIS A 112 -6.20 -2.90 9.08
CA HIS A 112 -6.35 -3.91 10.12
C HIS A 112 -6.59 -3.32 11.50
N LEU A 113 -6.12 -2.10 11.76
CA LEU A 113 -6.51 -1.36 12.96
C LEU A 113 -8.03 -1.14 12.98
N ILE A 114 -8.61 -0.62 11.90
CA ILE A 114 -10.07 -0.40 11.80
C ILE A 114 -10.83 -1.71 11.96
N THR A 115 -10.40 -2.76 11.24
CA THR A 115 -11.02 -4.09 11.35
C THR A 115 -11.03 -4.61 12.79
N SER A 116 -9.95 -4.37 13.55
CA SER A 116 -9.83 -4.85 14.93
C SER A 116 -10.69 -4.10 15.95
N ILE A 117 -11.06 -2.84 15.68
CA ILE A 117 -11.74 -1.97 16.65
C ILE A 117 -13.22 -1.74 16.36
N ASP A 118 -13.60 -1.73 15.08
CA ASP A 118 -14.95 -1.36 14.66
C ASP A 118 -15.58 -2.43 13.76
N GLY A 119 -14.76 -3.25 13.09
CA GLY A 119 -15.21 -4.39 12.31
C GLY A 119 -14.75 -4.34 10.86
N PRO A 120 -14.95 -5.44 10.11
CA PRO A 120 -14.46 -5.55 8.75
C PRO A 120 -15.15 -4.59 7.77
N THR A 121 -14.55 -4.47 6.59
CA THR A 121 -15.18 -3.84 5.44
C THR A 121 -16.32 -4.73 4.92
N SER A 122 -17.52 -4.17 4.72
CA SER A 122 -18.65 -4.90 4.11
C SER A 122 -18.53 -5.00 2.60
N SER A 123 -17.85 -4.04 1.96
CA SER A 123 -17.64 -3.99 0.51
C SER A 123 -16.39 -3.18 0.16
N ASP A 124 -16.20 -2.87 -1.12
CA ASP A 124 -15.16 -1.95 -1.61
C ASP A 124 -15.32 -0.52 -1.07
N THR A 125 -16.51 -0.16 -0.59
CA THR A 125 -16.86 1.19 -0.14
C THR A 125 -17.49 1.23 1.25
N GLY A 126 -17.92 0.10 1.79
CA GLY A 126 -18.65 0.01 3.05
C GLY A 126 -17.87 -0.61 4.21
N PHE A 127 -18.31 -0.28 5.42
CA PHE A 127 -17.87 -0.85 6.69
C PHE A 127 -19.05 -1.49 7.41
N THR A 128 -18.83 -2.58 8.15
CA THR A 128 -19.88 -3.20 8.98
C THR A 128 -19.99 -2.58 10.37
N GLY A 129 -18.97 -1.83 10.79
CA GLY A 129 -18.87 -1.32 12.14
C GLY A 129 -19.78 -0.13 12.44
N PRO A 130 -20.22 0.04 13.71
CA PRO A 130 -21.11 1.13 14.10
C PRO A 130 -20.51 2.51 13.87
N VAL A 131 -19.18 2.68 13.97
CA VAL A 131 -18.53 3.98 13.77
C VAL A 131 -18.22 4.24 12.30
N CYS A 132 -17.57 3.29 11.62
CA CYS A 132 -17.09 3.48 10.26
C CYS A 132 -18.20 3.37 9.22
N SER A 133 -19.36 2.79 9.56
CA SER A 133 -20.55 2.87 8.71
C SER A 133 -21.04 4.30 8.49
N LEU A 134 -20.77 5.22 9.43
CA LEU A 134 -21.09 6.64 9.31
C LEU A 134 -20.21 7.40 8.31
N LEU A 135 -19.13 6.80 7.82
CA LEU A 135 -18.23 7.46 6.87
C LEU A 135 -18.90 7.77 5.52
N SER A 136 -19.98 7.06 5.18
CA SER A 136 -20.74 7.30 3.94
C SER A 136 -21.46 8.64 3.95
N SER A 137 -21.93 9.11 5.11
CA SER A 137 -22.68 10.37 5.27
C SER A 137 -21.82 11.52 5.82
N VAL A 138 -20.50 11.32 5.99
CA VAL A 138 -19.61 12.30 6.64
C VAL A 138 -19.63 13.68 5.95
N ASN A 139 -19.81 13.70 4.63
CA ASN A 139 -19.87 14.94 3.84
C ASN A 139 -21.15 15.76 4.10
N GLU A 140 -22.21 15.10 4.54
CA GLU A 140 -23.52 15.70 4.85
C GLU A 140 -23.59 16.20 6.30
N MET A 141 -22.67 15.74 7.16
CA MET A 141 -22.66 16.14 8.56
C MET A 141 -22.27 17.60 8.77
N GLN A 142 -22.97 18.27 9.68
CA GLN A 142 -22.63 19.64 10.08
C GLN A 142 -21.27 19.69 10.79
N TYR A 143 -20.54 20.79 10.58
CA TYR A 143 -19.30 21.07 11.30
C TYR A 143 -19.57 21.25 12.80
N ASN A 144 -18.69 20.72 13.64
CA ASN A 144 -18.70 20.91 15.09
C ASN A 144 -17.60 21.90 15.48
N ALA A 145 -17.97 23.12 15.87
CA ALA A 145 -17.03 24.15 16.30
C ALA A 145 -16.36 23.84 17.66
N GLU A 146 -16.94 22.96 18.47
CA GLU A 146 -16.46 22.58 19.80
C GLU A 146 -15.65 21.28 19.80
N PHE A 147 -15.16 20.84 18.63
CA PHE A 147 -14.41 19.60 18.53
C PHE A 147 -13.12 19.65 19.37
N ARG A 148 -12.81 18.53 20.04
CA ARG A 148 -11.57 18.43 20.82
C ARG A 148 -10.38 18.25 19.88
N GLY A 149 -9.42 19.17 19.92
CA GLY A 149 -8.17 19.04 19.21
C GLY A 149 -7.44 17.74 19.58
N VAL A 150 -7.00 16.98 18.57
CA VAL A 150 -6.15 15.80 18.79
C VAL A 150 -4.71 16.28 18.92
N GLN A 151 -4.02 15.91 20.01
CA GLN A 151 -2.60 16.25 20.16
C GLN A 151 -1.78 15.68 19.00
N ALA A 152 -1.21 16.58 18.20
CA ALA A 152 -0.19 16.23 17.23
C ALA A 152 1.10 15.84 17.98
N VAL A 153 1.70 14.71 17.60
CA VAL A 153 3.06 14.37 18.06
C VAL A 153 4.01 15.42 17.48
N LYS A 154 4.87 16.03 18.32
CA LYS A 154 5.90 16.98 17.87
C LYS A 154 6.70 16.36 16.72
N ILE A 155 6.51 16.89 15.52
CA ILE A 155 7.20 16.44 14.32
C ILE A 155 8.57 17.10 14.32
N SER A 156 9.65 16.34 14.54
CA SER A 156 11.02 16.86 14.56
C SER A 156 11.51 17.39 13.21
N ARG A 157 10.78 17.13 12.12
CA ARG A 157 11.02 17.73 10.80
C ARG A 157 9.95 18.79 10.53
N ARG A 158 10.36 20.06 10.41
CA ARG A 158 9.55 21.12 9.79
C ARG A 158 9.23 20.68 8.36
N TYR A 159 8.05 20.12 8.13
CA TYR A 159 7.49 20.10 6.79
C TYR A 159 7.19 21.57 6.46
N ARG A 160 7.95 22.16 5.54
CA ARG A 160 7.58 23.45 4.92
C ARG A 160 6.16 23.30 4.40
N SER A 161 5.37 24.36 4.56
CA SER A 161 3.97 24.49 4.12
C SER A 161 3.67 23.58 2.94
N ILE A 162 2.96 22.49 3.19
CA ILE A 162 2.45 21.62 2.13
C ILE A 162 1.39 22.47 1.44
N SER A 163 1.69 22.97 0.24
CA SER A 163 0.63 23.51 -0.62
C SER A 163 -0.33 22.37 -0.88
N TRP A 164 -1.58 22.52 -0.47
CA TRP A 164 -2.64 21.56 -0.75
C TRP A 164 -2.95 21.58 -2.25
N SER A 165 -2.10 20.97 -3.07
CA SER A 165 -2.51 20.53 -4.39
C SER A 165 -3.31 19.26 -4.16
N THR A 166 -4.63 19.35 -4.29
CA THR A 166 -5.53 18.20 -4.38
C THR A 166 -5.02 17.30 -5.50
N CYS A 167 -4.26 16.28 -5.14
CA CYS A 167 -3.89 15.20 -6.04
C CYS A 167 -4.97 14.14 -5.86
N PRO A 168 -5.93 14.00 -6.80
CA PRO A 168 -6.94 12.95 -6.73
C PRO A 168 -6.25 11.62 -7.04
N LEU A 169 -5.52 11.07 -6.08
CA LEU A 169 -5.05 9.70 -6.11
C LEU A 169 -6.12 8.86 -5.42
N THR A 170 -6.73 7.97 -6.21
CA THR A 170 -7.81 7.05 -5.86
C THR A 170 -7.35 5.92 -4.92
N SER A 171 -6.63 6.23 -3.84
CA SER A 171 -6.40 5.25 -2.76
C SER A 171 -7.60 5.27 -1.81
N ARG A 172 -8.38 4.19 -1.82
CA ARG A 172 -9.49 3.94 -0.89
C ARG A 172 -9.11 4.27 0.56
N TRP A 173 -7.92 3.88 0.99
CA TRP A 173 -7.46 4.04 2.36
C TRP A 173 -7.01 5.46 2.68
N LEU A 174 -6.51 6.20 1.70
CA LEU A 174 -6.29 7.64 1.85
C LEU A 174 -7.62 8.38 2.05
N THR A 175 -8.61 8.11 1.20
CA THR A 175 -9.95 8.70 1.33
C THR A 175 -10.59 8.31 2.66
N THR A 176 -10.48 7.04 3.05
CA THR A 176 -10.98 6.56 4.36
C THR A 176 -10.31 7.30 5.53
N ALA A 177 -8.98 7.45 5.50
CA ALA A 177 -8.24 8.19 6.53
C ALA A 177 -8.66 9.66 6.60
N GLN A 178 -8.88 10.30 5.45
CA GLN A 178 -9.38 11.67 5.37
C GLN A 178 -10.78 11.78 5.94
N SER A 179 -11.70 10.87 5.55
CA SER A 179 -13.05 10.81 6.08
C SER A 179 -13.08 10.59 7.58
N LEU A 180 -12.19 9.78 8.16
CA LEU A 180 -12.09 9.61 9.62
C LEU A 180 -11.71 10.91 10.33
N VAL A 181 -10.66 11.60 9.86
CA VAL A 181 -10.23 12.88 10.43
C VAL A 181 -11.29 13.96 10.22
N TYR A 182 -11.95 13.95 9.07
CA TYR A 182 -13.05 14.86 8.79
C TYR A 182 -14.23 14.59 9.71
N MET A 183 -14.62 13.32 9.91
CA MET A 183 -15.69 12.91 10.82
C MET A 183 -15.42 13.40 12.24
N TRP A 184 -14.17 13.38 12.71
CA TRP A 184 -13.79 13.92 14.03
C TRP A 184 -14.18 15.39 14.26
N THR A 185 -14.27 16.18 13.18
CA THR A 185 -14.65 17.60 13.21
C THR A 185 -16.14 17.84 12.98
N ARG A 186 -16.96 16.78 12.93
CA ARG A 186 -18.38 16.82 12.54
C ARG A 186 -19.28 16.50 13.73
N LYS A 187 -20.56 16.88 13.63
CA LYS A 187 -21.60 16.52 14.59
C LYS A 187 -22.06 15.07 14.36
N HIS A 188 -21.20 14.11 14.67
CA HIS A 188 -21.42 12.68 14.43
C HIS A 188 -22.31 11.98 15.50
N GLY A 189 -22.63 12.64 16.61
CA GLY A 189 -23.49 12.09 17.68
C GLY A 189 -22.88 10.97 18.54
N LEU A 190 -21.76 10.36 18.13
CA LEU A 190 -21.04 9.34 18.91
C LEU A 190 -20.62 9.83 20.30
N THR A 191 -20.86 9.00 21.31
CA THR A 191 -20.47 9.24 22.71
C THR A 191 -19.83 7.99 23.34
N GLY A 192 -19.19 8.16 24.50
CA GLY A 192 -18.67 7.05 25.31
C GLY A 192 -17.74 6.10 24.55
N LYS A 193 -18.13 4.83 24.44
CA LYS A 193 -17.33 3.76 23.80
C LYS A 193 -17.12 4.00 22.30
N GLU A 194 -18.13 4.47 21.60
CA GLU A 194 -18.08 4.68 20.14
C GLU A 194 -17.17 5.86 19.78
N LEU A 195 -17.19 6.92 20.59
CA LEU A 195 -16.26 8.04 20.45
C LEU A 195 -14.80 7.58 20.63
N ASN A 196 -14.54 6.73 21.61
CA ASN A 196 -13.20 6.14 21.80
C ASN A 196 -12.80 5.24 20.62
N THR A 197 -13.75 4.51 20.02
CA THR A 197 -13.52 3.71 18.81
C THR A 197 -13.15 4.59 17.62
N LEU A 198 -13.73 5.79 17.47
CA LEU A 198 -13.33 6.77 16.45
C LEU A 198 -11.97 7.43 16.74
N GLU A 199 -11.70 7.74 18.00
CA GLU A 199 -10.49 8.48 18.38
C GLU A 199 -9.20 7.72 18.06
N ILE A 200 -9.19 6.39 18.24
CA ILE A 200 -8.04 5.52 17.98
C ILE A 200 -7.54 5.63 16.52
N PRO A 201 -8.36 5.37 15.48
CA PRO A 201 -7.92 5.45 14.09
C PRO A 201 -7.65 6.89 13.67
N VAL A 202 -8.37 7.89 14.20
CA VAL A 202 -8.06 9.32 13.94
C VAL A 202 -6.65 9.67 14.41
N LYS A 203 -6.30 9.29 15.65
CA LYS A 203 -4.94 9.46 16.18
C LYS A 203 -3.91 8.73 15.33
N TYR A 204 -4.20 7.49 14.96
CA TYR A 204 -3.31 6.71 14.10
C TYR A 204 -3.09 7.36 12.74
N CYS A 205 -4.16 7.89 12.12
CA CYS A 205 -4.09 8.58 10.84
C CYS A 205 -3.14 9.78 10.91
N LEU A 206 -3.32 10.64 11.91
CA LEU A 206 -2.53 11.86 12.10
C LEU A 206 -1.07 11.58 12.49
N GLN A 207 -0.84 10.58 13.35
CA GLN A 207 0.48 10.33 13.92
C GLN A 207 1.34 9.39 13.07
N VAL A 208 0.71 8.47 12.34
CA VAL A 208 1.40 7.38 11.62
C VAL A 208 1.11 7.43 10.13
N TYR A 209 -0.14 7.25 9.73
CA TYR A 209 -0.50 6.97 8.34
C TYR A 209 -0.16 8.13 7.40
N PHE A 210 -0.65 9.35 7.68
CA PHE A 210 -0.40 10.51 6.81
C PHE A 210 1.07 10.90 6.80
N LYS A 211 1.74 10.82 7.96
CA LYS A 211 3.17 11.09 8.07
C LYS A 211 3.97 10.22 7.10
N LEU A 212 3.73 8.90 7.13
CA LEU A 212 4.39 7.97 6.23
C LEU A 212 3.94 8.16 4.78
N TYR A 213 2.64 8.35 4.54
CA TYR A 213 2.10 8.54 3.20
C TYR A 213 2.79 9.70 2.46
N TYR A 214 2.88 10.87 3.09
CA TYR A 214 3.53 12.03 2.48
C TYR A 214 5.05 11.87 2.41
N ASP A 215 5.68 11.25 3.42
CA ASP A 215 7.12 11.00 3.37
C ASP A 215 7.51 10.06 2.21
N ILE A 216 6.71 9.02 1.97
CA ILE A 216 6.86 8.09 0.85
C ILE A 216 6.66 8.81 -0.49
N LYS A 217 5.67 9.70 -0.59
CA LYS A 217 5.43 10.46 -1.84
C LYS A 217 6.59 11.40 -2.18
N VAL A 218 7.16 12.06 -1.17
CA VAL A 218 8.31 12.97 -1.35
C VAL A 218 9.58 12.17 -1.65
N HIS A 219 9.81 11.08 -0.92
CA HIS A 219 10.99 10.23 -1.02
C HIS A 219 10.61 8.86 -1.59
N HIS A 220 10.23 8.82 -2.88
CA HIS A 220 9.64 7.63 -3.50
C HIS A 220 10.65 6.69 -4.15
N ARG A 221 11.96 6.95 -3.99
CA ARG A 221 13.00 6.12 -4.61
C ARG A 221 13.23 4.83 -3.84
N LEU A 222 13.79 3.82 -4.52
CA LEU A 222 14.08 2.52 -3.91
C LEU A 222 15.01 2.65 -2.70
N GLU A 223 15.99 3.55 -2.76
CA GLU A 223 16.93 3.81 -1.67
C GLU A 223 16.31 4.46 -0.43
N ASP A 224 15.08 4.96 -0.52
CA ASP A 224 14.37 5.53 0.62
C ASP A 224 13.48 4.50 1.33
N GLY A 225 13.16 3.38 0.68
CA GLY A 225 12.32 2.30 1.21
C GLY A 225 12.68 1.88 2.66
N PRO A 226 13.94 1.50 2.94
CA PRO A 226 14.35 1.11 4.30
C PRO A 226 14.19 2.24 5.34
N LYS A 227 14.37 3.51 4.94
CA LYS A 227 14.17 4.67 5.84
C LYS A 227 12.69 4.83 6.20
N HIS A 228 11.78 4.52 5.28
CA HIS A 228 10.34 4.51 5.55
C HIS A 228 9.96 3.44 6.56
N ILE A 229 10.50 2.23 6.42
CA ILE A 229 10.26 1.14 7.38
C ILE A 229 10.82 1.52 8.75
N LEU A 230 12.05 2.06 8.83
CA LEU A 230 12.63 2.51 10.08
C LEU A 230 11.78 3.60 10.76
N THR A 231 11.27 4.55 9.96
CA THR A 231 10.38 5.62 10.45
C THR A 231 9.06 5.04 10.95
N GLN A 232 8.47 4.08 10.22
CA GLN A 232 7.25 3.39 10.62
C GLN A 232 7.46 2.68 11.96
N LEU A 233 8.55 1.92 12.14
CA LEU A 233 8.87 1.24 13.40
C LEU A 233 9.04 2.22 14.57
N ARG A 234 9.73 3.35 14.35
CA ARG A 234 9.92 4.39 15.38
C ARG A 234 8.61 5.02 15.83
N VAL A 235 7.75 5.36 14.87
CA VAL A 235 6.44 5.96 15.15
C VAL A 235 5.52 4.92 15.80
N MET A 236 5.52 3.67 15.31
CA MET A 236 4.75 2.58 15.90
C MET A 236 5.08 2.32 17.37
N ARG A 237 6.35 2.44 17.75
CA ARG A 237 6.79 2.30 19.15
C ARG A 237 6.17 3.34 20.08
N SER A 238 5.78 4.51 19.57
CA SER A 238 5.11 5.56 20.35
C SER A 238 3.60 5.35 20.53
N GLN A 239 3.01 4.40 19.81
CA GLN A 239 1.56 4.16 19.84
C GLN A 239 1.14 3.36 21.09
N PRO A 240 -0.13 3.45 21.52
CA PRO A 240 -0.64 2.63 22.61
C PRO A 240 -0.48 1.12 22.34
N LYS A 241 -0.31 0.31 23.39
CA LYS A 241 -0.11 -1.15 23.26
C LYS A 241 -1.22 -1.84 22.46
N LYS A 242 -2.48 -1.42 22.64
CA LYS A 242 -3.62 -1.92 21.86
C LYS A 242 -3.41 -1.74 20.35
N VAL A 243 -2.93 -0.57 19.94
CA VAL A 243 -2.64 -0.25 18.53
C VAL A 243 -1.45 -1.04 18.03
N GLN A 244 -0.36 -1.13 18.82
CA GLN A 244 0.80 -1.94 18.49
C GLN A 244 0.39 -3.38 18.20
N THR A 245 -0.33 -4.02 19.13
CA THR A 245 -0.79 -5.42 18.98
C THR A 245 -1.64 -5.61 17.71
N ALA A 246 -2.54 -4.67 17.39
CA ALA A 246 -3.41 -4.78 16.23
C ALA A 246 -2.64 -4.74 14.89
N VAL A 247 -1.55 -3.98 14.81
CA VAL A 247 -0.88 -3.70 13.52
C VAL A 247 0.50 -4.34 13.37
N THR A 248 1.16 -4.76 14.45
CA THR A 248 2.54 -5.28 14.41
C THR A 248 2.70 -6.45 13.43
N PHE A 249 1.74 -7.36 13.37
CA PHE A 249 1.79 -8.47 12.41
C PHE A 249 1.89 -7.98 10.96
N TYR A 250 1.06 -7.00 10.59
CA TYR A 250 1.00 -6.45 9.23
C TYR A 250 2.19 -5.57 8.88
N VAL A 251 2.71 -4.83 9.86
CA VAL A 251 3.97 -4.09 9.70
C VAL A 251 5.12 -5.07 9.42
N ARG A 252 5.19 -6.19 10.14
CA ARG A 252 6.25 -7.20 9.96
C ARG A 252 6.16 -7.90 8.61
N THR A 253 4.98 -8.35 8.20
CA THR A 253 4.80 -9.07 6.94
C THR A 253 4.86 -8.15 5.71
N GLY A 254 4.63 -6.85 5.89
CA GLY A 254 4.78 -5.83 4.86
C GLY A 254 6.17 -5.20 4.76
N ALA A 255 7.13 -5.57 5.62
CA ALA A 255 8.45 -4.95 5.69
C ALA A 255 9.43 -5.44 4.61
N TRP A 256 9.01 -5.46 3.34
CA TRP A 256 9.84 -5.89 2.20
C TRP A 256 11.15 -5.10 2.08
N PHE A 257 11.12 -3.81 2.38
CA PHE A 257 12.31 -2.96 2.40
C PHE A 257 13.16 -3.10 3.67
N ALA A 258 12.82 -3.97 4.61
CA ALA A 258 13.72 -4.31 5.73
C ALA A 258 14.71 -5.43 5.37
N HIS A 259 14.58 -6.04 4.20
CA HIS A 259 15.52 -7.07 3.75
C HIS A 259 16.93 -6.49 3.55
N SER A 260 17.93 -7.35 3.73
CA SER A 260 19.36 -6.99 3.63
C SER A 260 19.72 -6.32 2.31
N GLU A 261 19.19 -6.81 1.19
CA GLU A 261 19.44 -6.27 -0.14
C GLU A 261 18.93 -4.83 -0.28
N CYS A 262 17.77 -4.53 0.30
CA CYS A 262 17.19 -3.18 0.31
C CYS A 262 18.02 -2.25 1.19
N VAL A 263 18.45 -2.71 2.37
CA VAL A 263 19.29 -1.93 3.28
C VAL A 263 20.63 -1.59 2.63
N LEU A 264 21.29 -2.56 1.98
CA LEU A 264 22.53 -2.31 1.24
C LEU A 264 22.33 -1.30 0.12
N LEU A 265 21.20 -1.36 -0.60
CA LEU A 265 20.84 -0.39 -1.63
C LEU A 265 20.67 1.04 -1.07
N SER A 266 20.04 1.20 0.10
CA SER A 266 20.01 2.49 0.79
C SER A 266 21.38 3.00 1.20
N LEU A 267 22.25 2.11 1.69
CA LEU A 267 23.60 2.49 2.14
C LEU A 267 24.49 2.91 0.96
N MET A 268 24.35 2.26 -0.20
CA MET A 268 25.04 2.68 -1.44
C MET A 268 24.65 4.09 -1.88
N ALA A 269 23.41 4.51 -1.62
CA ALA A 269 22.93 5.87 -1.91
C ALA A 269 23.13 6.85 -0.73
N SER A 270 23.82 6.44 0.34
CA SER A 270 24.08 7.31 1.50
C SER A 270 25.05 8.43 1.14
N GLN A 271 24.89 9.57 1.80
CA GLN A 271 25.84 10.69 1.72
C GLN A 271 27.16 10.35 2.44
N SER A 272 27.12 9.48 3.45
CA SER A 272 28.29 9.00 4.18
C SER A 272 29.14 8.08 3.30
N GLU A 273 30.43 8.39 3.17
CA GLU A 273 31.36 7.54 2.44
C GLU A 273 31.55 6.18 3.12
N ASP A 274 31.56 6.15 4.45
CA ASP A 274 31.71 4.92 5.23
C ASP A 274 30.54 3.95 5.00
N ASP A 275 29.31 4.48 4.93
CA ASP A 275 28.11 3.68 4.62
C ASP A 275 28.24 3.04 3.23
N ARG A 276 28.68 3.83 2.23
CA ARG A 276 28.86 3.34 0.86
C ARG A 276 29.97 2.29 0.79
N ARG A 277 31.10 2.53 1.44
CA ARG A 277 32.23 1.58 1.53
C ARG A 277 31.80 0.28 2.18
N PHE A 278 31.07 0.34 3.29
CA PHE A 278 30.51 -0.82 3.95
C PHE A 278 29.60 -1.60 3.00
N ALA A 279 28.65 -0.93 2.34
CA ALA A 279 27.70 -1.59 1.44
C ALA A 279 28.40 -2.29 0.26
N VAL A 280 29.33 -1.60 -0.40
CA VAL A 280 30.12 -2.17 -1.50
C VAL A 280 30.93 -3.38 -1.02
N THR A 281 31.57 -3.28 0.15
CA THR A 281 32.34 -4.39 0.72
C THR A 281 31.45 -5.62 0.97
N GLN A 282 30.26 -5.44 1.56
CA GLN A 282 29.34 -6.55 1.79
C GLN A 282 28.86 -7.18 0.48
N ILE A 283 28.55 -6.35 -0.54
CA ILE A 283 28.11 -6.84 -1.85
C ILE A 283 29.23 -7.66 -2.52
N MET A 284 30.48 -7.20 -2.46
CA MET A 284 31.61 -7.92 -3.04
C MET A 284 31.85 -9.26 -2.35
N LYS A 285 31.75 -9.32 -1.02
CA LYS A 285 31.85 -10.58 -0.26
C LYS A 285 30.76 -11.58 -0.65
N LEU A 286 29.51 -11.13 -0.67
CA LEU A 286 28.36 -11.97 -1.06
C LEU A 286 28.49 -12.48 -2.50
N ARG A 287 29.05 -11.68 -3.42
CA ARG A 287 29.31 -12.09 -4.81
C ARG A 287 30.47 -13.07 -4.94
N ALA A 288 31.47 -12.97 -4.06
CA ALA A 288 32.59 -13.91 -3.98
C ALA A 288 32.19 -15.26 -3.35
N GLY A 289 31.00 -15.35 -2.73
CA GLY A 289 30.53 -16.54 -2.02
C GLY A 289 31.11 -16.67 -0.60
N GLU A 290 31.58 -15.56 -0.02
CA GLU A 290 32.10 -15.45 1.35
C GLU A 290 31.01 -15.09 2.37
#